data_AF-F1TEY8-F1
#
_entry.id   AF-F1TEY8-F1
#
_cell.length_a   1.000
_cell.length_b   1.000
_cell.length_c   1.000
_cell.angle_alpha   90.00
_cell.angle_beta   90.00
_cell.angle_gamma   90.00
#
_symmetry.space_group_name_H-M   'P 1'
#
loop_
_entity.id
_entity.type
_entity.pdbx_description
1 polymer ?
#
loop_
_entity_poly.entity_id
_entity_poly.type
_entity_poly.pdbx_seq_one_letter_code
_entity_poly.pdbx_strand_id
1 'polypeptide(L)'
;MVNYTIEDLTEALRAINSIIHKCEKALEKFPEGNSHNTLLRNRLKAMYISKMLITEALSKLKPSPEPQTLSDDGCSSELLLSNLDKLHTTDLGTERILKNLHLDTADVVGWCRGKIKAPKASITRKGKNWYITSDNCEFTINAHSYTIITAHRRTKKHDCQ
;
A
#
# COMPACT_ATOMS: atom_id res chain seq x y z
N MET A 1 13.94 24.32 -17.40
CA MET A 1 14.12 23.13 -16.56
C MET A 1 12.77 22.76 -15.99
N VAL A 2 12.39 21.49 -16.03
CA VAL A 2 11.17 21.01 -15.35
C VAL A 2 11.49 20.98 -13.85
N ASN A 3 10.71 21.68 -13.04
CA ASN A 3 10.84 21.63 -11.59
C ASN A 3 9.95 20.48 -11.08
N TYR A 4 10.54 19.50 -10.41
CA TYR A 4 9.81 18.40 -9.78
C TYR A 4 9.33 18.83 -8.40
N THR A 5 8.09 18.47 -8.04
CA THR A 5 7.55 18.73 -6.70
C THR A 5 8.07 17.70 -5.68
N ILE A 6 7.90 17.99 -4.39
CA ILE A 6 8.25 17.03 -3.32
C ILE A 6 7.38 15.77 -3.45
N GLU A 7 6.12 15.95 -3.82
CA GLU A 7 5.14 14.90 -4.07
C GLU A 7 5.61 14.00 -5.22
N ASP A 8 6.01 14.58 -6.36
CA ASP A 8 6.51 13.83 -7.52
C ASP A 8 7.74 12.96 -7.16
N LEU A 9 8.69 13.55 -6.43
CA LEU A 9 9.90 12.86 -6.00
C LEU A 9 9.61 11.77 -4.97
N THR A 10 8.67 12.01 -4.06
CA THR A 10 8.23 11.02 -3.06
C THR A 10 7.53 9.83 -3.74
N GLU A 11 6.69 10.10 -4.73
CA GLU A 11 6.01 9.07 -5.53
C GLU A 11 7.01 8.24 -6.34
N ALA A 12 7.97 8.90 -7.00
CA ALA A 12 9.04 8.23 -7.73
C ALA A 12 9.89 7.33 -6.82
N LEU A 13 10.27 7.83 -5.64
CA LEU A 13 11.01 7.07 -4.63
C LEU A 13 10.25 5.82 -4.19
N ARG A 14 8.94 5.94 -3.99
CA ARG A 14 8.07 4.83 -3.61
C ARG A 14 7.99 3.76 -4.71
N ALA A 15 7.82 4.18 -5.96
CA ALA A 15 7.77 3.28 -7.10
C ALA A 15 9.08 2.49 -7.25
N ILE A 16 10.22 3.17 -7.13
CA ILE A 16 11.55 2.55 -7.19
C ILE A 16 11.75 1.57 -6.03
N ASN A 17 11.42 1.95 -4.79
CA ASN A 17 11.49 1.03 -3.65
C ASN A 17 10.64 -0.23 -3.86
N SER A 18 9.45 -0.11 -4.49
CA SER A 18 8.62 -1.28 -4.82
C SER A 18 9.27 -2.17 -5.88
N ILE A 19 9.93 -1.60 -6.88
CA ILE A 19 10.64 -2.36 -7.92
C ILE A 19 11.85 -3.07 -7.31
N ILE A 20 12.65 -2.38 -6.48
CA ILE A 20 13.79 -2.96 -5.76
C ILE A 20 13.34 -4.20 -4.98
N HIS A 21 12.32 -4.06 -4.15
CA HIS A 21 11.82 -5.18 -3.33
C HIS A 21 11.37 -6.38 -4.17
N LYS A 22 10.67 -6.14 -5.28
CA LYS A 22 10.25 -7.22 -6.20
C LYS A 22 11.46 -7.89 -6.86
N CYS A 23 12.47 -7.12 -7.26
CA CYS A 23 13.68 -7.64 -7.86
C CYS A 23 14.52 -8.44 -6.86
N GLU A 24 14.64 -8.00 -5.60
CA GLU A 24 15.28 -8.76 -4.51
C GLU A 24 14.57 -10.10 -4.29
N LYS A 25 13.24 -10.08 -4.14
CA LYS A 25 12.44 -11.29 -3.97
C LYS A 25 12.47 -12.23 -5.17
N ALA A 26 12.63 -11.69 -6.38
CA ALA A 26 12.83 -12.50 -7.57
C ALA A 26 14.23 -13.12 -7.59
N LEU A 27 15.26 -12.39 -7.15
CA LEU A 27 16.65 -12.86 -7.12
C LEU A 27 16.81 -14.09 -6.22
N GLU A 28 16.08 -14.15 -5.10
CA GLU A 28 16.03 -15.32 -4.20
C GLU A 28 15.63 -16.63 -4.91
N LYS A 29 14.99 -16.56 -6.08
CA LYS A 29 14.48 -17.72 -6.82
C LYS A 29 15.39 -18.21 -7.94
N PHE A 30 16.46 -17.48 -8.27
CA PHE A 30 17.33 -17.82 -9.40
C PHE A 30 18.76 -18.17 -8.93
N PRO A 31 19.31 -19.33 -9.33
CA PRO A 31 20.68 -19.70 -8.99
C PRO A 31 21.69 -18.72 -9.58
N GLU A 32 22.85 -18.58 -8.93
CA GLU A 32 23.94 -17.76 -9.42
C GLU A 32 24.48 -18.27 -10.77
N GLY A 33 24.90 -17.36 -11.64
CA GLY A 33 25.42 -17.69 -12.97
C GLY A 33 24.38 -17.80 -14.10
N ASN A 34 23.07 -17.69 -13.80
CA ASN A 34 22.03 -17.61 -14.82
C ASN A 34 21.91 -16.20 -15.42
N SER A 35 21.61 -16.09 -16.72
CA SER A 35 21.35 -14.81 -17.41
C SER A 35 20.24 -13.99 -16.74
N HIS A 36 19.19 -14.63 -16.21
CA HIS A 36 18.13 -13.99 -15.43
C HIS A 36 18.65 -13.39 -14.11
N ASN A 37 19.59 -14.05 -13.44
CA ASN A 37 20.23 -13.55 -12.21
C ASN A 37 21.05 -12.29 -12.52
N THR A 38 21.90 -12.34 -13.56
CA THR A 38 22.71 -11.20 -14.01
C THR A 38 21.86 -9.99 -14.41
N LEU A 39 20.78 -10.22 -15.17
CA LEU A 39 19.88 -9.15 -15.61
C LEU A 39 19.16 -8.49 -14.42
N LEU A 40 18.70 -9.28 -13.44
CA LEU A 40 18.08 -8.76 -12.23
C LEU A 40 19.05 -7.94 -11.38
N ARG A 41 20.31 -8.39 -11.24
CA ARG A 41 21.36 -7.62 -10.55
C ARG A 41 21.64 -6.28 -11.23
N ASN A 42 21.70 -6.25 -12.57
CA ASN A 42 21.91 -5.01 -13.32
C ASN A 42 20.73 -4.05 -13.16
N ARG A 43 19.50 -4.56 -13.18
CA ARG A 43 18.29 -3.77 -12.88
C ARG A 43 18.32 -3.21 -11.46
N LEU A 44 18.67 -4.02 -10.46
CA LEU A 44 18.79 -3.58 -9.07
C LEU A 44 19.80 -2.45 -8.91
N LYS A 45 20.99 -2.57 -9.51
CA LYS A 45 22.02 -1.52 -9.49
C LYS A 45 21.47 -0.19 -10.03
N ALA A 46 20.81 -0.22 -11.19
CA ALA A 46 20.21 0.99 -11.78
C ALA A 46 19.12 1.61 -10.88
N MET A 47 18.31 0.77 -10.24
CA MET A 47 17.27 1.24 -9.31
C MET A 47 17.86 1.87 -8.05
N TYR A 48 18.93 1.32 -7.47
CA TYR A 48 19.59 1.93 -6.31
C TYR A 48 20.24 3.28 -6.65
N ILE A 49 20.86 3.41 -7.83
CA ILE A 49 21.38 4.70 -8.31
C ILE A 49 20.23 5.71 -8.41
N SER A 50 19.10 5.30 -9.01
CA SER A 50 17.92 6.16 -9.13
C SER A 50 17.37 6.58 -7.75
N LYS A 51 17.30 5.63 -6.80
CA LYS A 51 16.89 5.88 -5.41
C LYS A 51 17.79 6.92 -4.75
N MET A 52 19.11 6.79 -4.88
CA MET A 52 20.06 7.75 -4.32
C MET A 52 19.82 9.15 -4.86
N LEU A 53 19.74 9.30 -6.19
CA LEU A 53 19.56 10.60 -6.83
C LEU A 53 18.26 11.30 -6.40
N ILE A 54 17.15 10.55 -6.30
CA ILE A 54 15.87 11.10 -5.84
C ILE A 54 15.92 11.49 -4.37
N THR A 55 16.60 10.70 -3.53
CA THR A 55 16.76 11.00 -2.10
C THR A 55 17.59 12.26 -1.90
N GLU A 56 18.65 12.44 -2.70
CA GLU A 56 19.47 13.65 -2.70
C GLU A 56 18.69 14.89 -3.21
N ALA A 57 17.84 14.72 -4.23
CA ALA A 57 16.97 15.80 -4.69
C ALA A 57 15.97 16.23 -3.60
N LEU A 58 15.40 15.27 -2.86
CA LEU A 58 14.50 15.54 -1.75
C LEU A 58 15.19 16.26 -0.58
N SER A 59 16.42 15.88 -0.24
CA SER A 59 17.15 16.54 0.84
C SER A 59 17.48 18.00 0.53
N LYS A 60 17.75 18.33 -0.73
CA LYS A 60 17.98 19.72 -1.19
C LYS A 60 16.72 20.59 -1.09
N LEU A 61 15.53 20.00 -1.19
CA LEU A 61 14.25 20.72 -1.13
C LEU A 61 13.72 20.91 0.30
N LYS A 62 14.29 20.21 1.30
CA LYS A 62 13.94 20.36 2.72
C LYS A 62 15.11 20.96 3.52
N PRO A 63 15.20 22.29 3.69
CA PRO A 63 16.14 22.88 4.65
C PRO A 63 15.63 22.60 6.07
N SER A 64 16.35 21.76 6.82
CA SER A 64 15.98 21.31 8.19
C SER A 64 16.28 22.41 9.24
N PRO A 65 15.58 22.45 10.39
CA PRO A 65 15.88 21.50 11.46
C PRO A 65 14.61 20.88 12.05
N GLU A 66 14.34 19.61 11.72
CA GLU A 66 13.78 18.70 12.70
C GLU A 66 14.52 17.36 12.66
N PRO A 67 15.09 16.91 13.80
CA PRO A 67 15.53 15.54 13.96
C PRO A 67 14.27 14.67 14.04
N GLN A 68 13.82 14.17 12.90
CA GLN A 68 12.81 13.12 12.89
C GLN A 68 13.51 11.82 13.24
N THR A 69 13.49 11.56 14.54
CA THR A 69 13.89 10.35 15.23
C THR A 69 13.53 9.10 14.45
N LEU A 70 14.52 8.21 14.38
CA LEU A 70 14.32 6.77 14.25
C LEU A 70 13.22 6.31 15.22
N SER A 71 12.03 6.07 14.68
CA SER A 71 11.06 5.10 15.21
C SER A 71 10.15 4.68 14.06
N ASP A 72 10.68 3.84 13.17
CA ASP A 72 9.94 3.22 12.07
C ASP A 72 9.06 2.05 12.58
N ASP A 73 8.42 2.24 13.73
CA ASP A 73 7.45 1.30 14.33
C ASP A 73 6.23 2.06 14.90
N GLY A 74 5.90 3.21 14.30
CA GLY A 74 4.63 3.90 14.51
C GLY A 74 3.49 3.06 13.93
N CYS A 75 2.60 2.60 14.80
CA CYS A 75 1.49 1.69 14.54
C CYS A 75 0.87 1.85 13.13
N SER A 76 1.13 0.88 12.26
CA SER A 76 0.70 0.82 10.86
C SER A 76 -0.80 1.22 10.69
N SER A 77 -1.68 0.87 11.62
CA SER A 77 -3.11 1.20 11.55
C SER A 77 -3.45 2.69 11.59
N GLU A 78 -2.64 3.51 12.27
CA GLU A 78 -2.91 4.93 12.52
C GLU A 78 -2.81 5.76 11.23
N LEU A 79 -1.94 5.34 10.30
CA LEU A 79 -1.79 5.94 8.97
C LEU A 79 -3.05 5.75 8.10
N LEU A 80 -3.69 4.58 8.17
CA LEU A 80 -4.94 4.35 7.43
C LEU A 80 -6.08 5.17 8.04
N LEU A 81 -6.20 5.20 9.37
CA LEU A 81 -7.27 5.90 10.07
C LEU A 81 -7.21 7.42 9.89
N SER A 82 -6.02 8.00 9.83
CA SER A 82 -5.81 9.42 9.57
C SER A 82 -6.07 9.86 8.13
N ASN A 83 -6.24 8.92 7.19
CA ASN A 83 -6.39 9.18 5.75
C ASN A 83 -7.64 8.52 5.14
N LEU A 84 -8.69 8.30 5.95
CA LEU A 84 -9.95 7.67 5.50
C LEU A 84 -10.72 8.51 4.47
N ASP A 85 -10.46 9.81 4.43
CA ASP A 85 -10.98 10.75 3.43
C ASP A 85 -10.48 10.41 2.02
N LYS A 86 -9.24 9.91 1.90
CA LYS A 86 -8.63 9.51 0.62
C LYS A 86 -9.18 8.20 0.05
N LEU A 87 -10.00 7.47 0.80
CA LEU A 87 -10.58 6.23 0.33
C LEU A 87 -11.43 6.48 -0.92
N HIS A 88 -11.17 5.68 -1.95
CA HIS A 88 -11.94 5.67 -3.17
C HIS A 88 -11.99 4.25 -3.74
N THR A 89 -12.81 4.00 -4.76
CA THR A 89 -12.76 2.76 -5.54
C THR A 89 -12.99 3.07 -7.01
N THR A 90 -12.81 2.08 -7.88
CA THR A 90 -13.15 2.19 -9.31
C THR A 90 -14.57 1.67 -9.53
N ASP A 91 -15.19 1.96 -10.68
CA ASP A 91 -16.56 1.48 -10.98
C ASP A 91 -16.67 -0.05 -10.88
N LEU A 92 -15.71 -0.77 -11.47
CA LEU A 92 -15.61 -2.23 -11.33
C LEU A 92 -15.34 -2.68 -9.88
N GLY A 93 -14.69 -1.83 -9.09
CA GLY A 93 -14.51 -2.03 -7.65
C GLY A 93 -15.82 -1.90 -6.89
N THR A 94 -16.61 -0.86 -7.19
CA THR A 94 -17.97 -0.64 -6.65
C THR A 94 -18.85 -1.85 -6.90
N GLU A 95 -18.95 -2.31 -8.17
CA GLU A 95 -19.76 -3.47 -8.53
C GLU A 95 -19.33 -4.74 -7.78
N ARG A 96 -18.01 -5.00 -7.72
CA ARG A 96 -17.46 -6.14 -7.00
C ARG A 96 -17.80 -6.08 -5.51
N ILE A 97 -17.66 -4.92 -4.88
CA ILE A 97 -17.93 -4.74 -3.45
C ILE A 97 -19.42 -4.91 -3.14
N LEU A 98 -20.31 -4.26 -3.92
CA LEU A 98 -21.76 -4.40 -3.80
C LEU A 98 -22.19 -5.87 -3.85
N LYS A 99 -21.69 -6.59 -4.86
CA LYS A 99 -21.99 -8.02 -5.05
C LYS A 99 -21.48 -8.87 -3.89
N ASN A 100 -20.23 -8.68 -3.47
CA ASN A 100 -19.60 -9.52 -2.44
C ASN A 100 -20.18 -9.31 -1.03
N LEU A 101 -20.69 -8.12 -0.75
CA LEU A 101 -21.26 -7.79 0.55
C LEU A 101 -22.79 -7.88 0.58
N HIS A 102 -23.41 -8.05 -0.60
CA HIS A 102 -24.87 -7.97 -0.82
C HIS A 102 -25.43 -6.65 -0.30
N LEU A 103 -24.83 -5.54 -0.73
CA LEU A 103 -25.25 -4.20 -0.33
C LEU A 103 -26.23 -3.62 -1.36
N ASP A 104 -27.20 -2.88 -0.85
CA ASP A 104 -28.09 -2.02 -1.64
C ASP A 104 -27.85 -0.57 -1.18
N THR A 105 -26.79 0.04 -1.70
CA THR A 105 -26.41 1.42 -1.39
C THR A 105 -25.73 2.06 -2.59
N ALA A 106 -26.04 3.34 -2.82
CA ALA A 106 -25.35 4.14 -3.84
C ALA A 106 -23.96 4.60 -3.37
N ASP A 107 -23.75 4.76 -2.05
CA ASP A 107 -22.46 5.20 -1.49
C ASP A 107 -21.69 4.03 -0.86
N VAL A 108 -21.00 3.29 -1.72
CA VAL A 108 -20.17 2.15 -1.30
C VAL A 108 -18.96 2.59 -0.47
N VAL A 109 -18.31 3.69 -0.86
CA VAL A 109 -17.10 4.17 -0.20
C VAL A 109 -17.41 4.66 1.21
N GLY A 110 -18.48 5.45 1.37
CA GLY A 110 -18.96 5.91 2.67
C GLY A 110 -19.36 4.75 3.57
N TRP A 111 -20.02 3.73 3.02
CA TRP A 111 -20.35 2.51 3.76
C TRP A 111 -19.08 1.80 4.27
N CYS A 112 -18.09 1.58 3.41
CA CYS A 112 -16.81 0.96 3.81
C CYS A 112 -16.09 1.81 4.86
N ARG A 113 -16.05 3.14 4.68
CA ARG A 113 -15.43 4.08 5.63
C ARG A 113 -16.05 3.95 7.02
N GLY A 114 -17.39 3.90 7.10
CA GLY A 114 -18.11 3.72 8.36
C GLY A 114 -17.74 2.41 9.07
N LYS A 115 -17.62 1.31 8.32
CA LYS A 115 -17.21 0.02 8.87
C LYS A 115 -15.76 -0.02 9.36
N ILE A 116 -14.84 0.62 8.64
CA ILE A 116 -13.43 0.67 9.00
C ILE A 116 -13.19 1.53 10.24
N LYS A 117 -13.98 2.59 10.43
CA LYS A 117 -13.91 3.48 11.61
C LYS A 117 -14.45 2.84 12.89
N ALA A 118 -15.12 1.69 12.82
CA ALA A 118 -15.67 1.03 13.99
C ALA A 118 -14.54 0.61 14.96
N PRO A 119 -14.72 0.76 16.29
CA PRO A 119 -13.68 0.50 17.28
C PRO A 119 -13.24 -0.98 17.34
N LYS A 120 -14.02 -1.89 16.75
CA LYS A 120 -13.71 -3.32 16.65
C LYS A 120 -12.93 -3.70 15.38
N ALA A 121 -12.50 -2.72 14.60
CA ALA A 121 -11.74 -2.98 13.38
C ALA A 121 -10.30 -3.41 13.71
N SER A 122 -9.91 -4.59 13.26
CA SER A 122 -8.51 -5.03 13.25
C SER A 122 -7.89 -4.69 11.90
N ILE A 123 -6.78 -3.95 11.92
CA ILE A 123 -6.09 -3.45 10.73
C ILE A 123 -4.68 -4.02 10.70
N THR A 124 -4.27 -4.60 9.58
CA THR A 124 -2.90 -5.11 9.40
C THR A 124 -2.42 -4.82 7.98
N ARG A 125 -1.18 -4.38 7.83
CA ARG A 125 -0.55 -4.22 6.52
C ARG A 125 0.22 -5.47 6.14
N LYS A 126 0.03 -5.95 4.91
CA LYS A 126 0.89 -6.98 4.30
C LYS A 126 1.30 -6.52 2.91
N GLY A 127 2.56 -6.09 2.79
CA GLY A 127 3.11 -5.54 1.55
C GLY A 127 2.37 -4.28 1.07
N LYS A 128 1.78 -4.34 -0.13
CA LYS A 128 1.12 -3.19 -0.78
C LYS A 128 -0.30 -2.92 -0.29
N ASN A 129 -0.88 -3.78 0.55
CA ASN A 129 -2.29 -3.71 0.94
C ASN A 129 -2.45 -3.67 2.46
N TRP A 130 -3.47 -2.92 2.90
CA TRP A 130 -4.12 -3.07 4.18
C TRP A 130 -5.17 -4.17 4.11
N TYR A 131 -5.21 -4.99 5.14
CA TYR A 131 -6.27 -5.95 5.42
C TYR A 131 -6.98 -5.49 6.68
N ILE A 132 -8.28 -5.23 6.57
CA ILE A 132 -9.11 -4.73 7.66
C ILE A 132 -10.20 -5.75 7.91
N THR A 133 -10.44 -6.08 9.16
CA THR A 133 -11.55 -6.94 9.56
C THR A 133 -12.39 -6.20 10.59
N SER A 134 -13.67 -6.02 10.31
CA SER A 134 -14.59 -5.28 11.17
C SER A 134 -15.97 -5.91 11.07
N ASP A 135 -16.60 -6.18 12.21
CA ASP A 135 -17.78 -7.04 12.33
C ASP A 135 -17.56 -8.39 11.61
N ASN A 136 -18.37 -8.67 10.58
CA ASN A 136 -18.29 -9.84 9.72
C ASN A 136 -17.81 -9.49 8.31
N CYS A 137 -17.06 -8.41 8.13
CA CYS A 137 -16.55 -7.97 6.84
C CYS A 137 -15.03 -7.95 6.86
N GLU A 138 -14.42 -8.35 5.76
CA GLU A 138 -13.01 -8.09 5.49
C GLU A 138 -12.89 -7.13 4.31
N PHE A 139 -11.92 -6.22 4.38
CA PHE A 139 -11.62 -5.22 3.38
C PHE A 139 -10.16 -5.33 3.00
N THR A 140 -9.87 -5.20 1.70
CA THR A 140 -8.51 -5.04 1.19
C THR A 140 -8.39 -3.67 0.55
N ILE A 141 -7.49 -2.84 1.08
CA ILE A 141 -7.28 -1.48 0.61
C ILE A 141 -5.83 -1.32 0.18
N ASN A 142 -5.58 -0.67 -0.96
CA ASN A 142 -4.23 -0.34 -1.37
C ASN A 142 -3.61 0.63 -0.35
N ALA A 143 -2.39 0.34 0.13
CA ALA A 143 -1.79 1.12 1.20
C ALA A 143 -1.32 2.52 0.81
N HIS A 144 -1.38 2.84 -0.48
CA HIS A 144 -0.88 4.09 -1.01
C HIS A 144 -1.94 4.87 -1.76
N SER A 145 -2.61 4.23 -2.72
CA SER A 145 -3.67 4.91 -3.46
C SER A 145 -4.97 4.99 -2.67
N TYR A 146 -5.05 4.35 -1.49
CA TYR A 146 -6.27 4.27 -0.67
C TYR A 146 -7.47 3.66 -1.44
N THR A 147 -7.20 2.98 -2.56
CA THR A 147 -8.23 2.32 -3.36
C THR A 147 -8.74 1.09 -2.61
N ILE A 148 -10.04 1.03 -2.37
CA ILE A 148 -10.72 -0.17 -1.84
C ILE A 148 -10.74 -1.19 -2.96
N ILE A 149 -9.86 -2.19 -2.87
CA ILE A 149 -9.68 -3.23 -3.88
C ILE A 149 -10.84 -4.21 -3.81
N THR A 150 -11.21 -4.66 -2.61
CA THR A 150 -12.36 -5.54 -2.44
C THR A 150 -12.84 -5.51 -1.01
N ALA A 151 -14.07 -5.93 -0.80
CA ALA A 151 -14.60 -6.28 0.50
C ALA A 151 -15.49 -7.52 0.38
N HIS A 152 -15.57 -8.32 1.43
CA HIS A 152 -16.37 -9.53 1.46
C HIS A 152 -16.86 -9.84 2.87
N ARG A 153 -17.96 -10.58 2.95
CA ARG A 153 -18.48 -11.07 4.23
C ARG A 153 -17.66 -12.28 4.67
N ARG A 154 -17.21 -12.31 5.93
CA ARG A 154 -16.65 -13.52 6.53
C ARG A 154 -17.75 -14.58 6.59
N THR A 155 -17.56 -15.67 5.87
CA THR A 155 -18.30 -16.90 6.12
C THR A 155 -17.81 -17.48 7.43
N LYS A 156 -18.68 -17.61 8.44
CA LYS A 156 -18.34 -18.43 9.61
C LYS A 156 -18.04 -19.83 9.08
N LYS A 157 -16.86 -20.37 9.38
CA LYS A 157 -16.74 -21.83 9.38
C LYS A 157 -17.71 -22.31 10.45
N HIS A 158 -18.72 -23.08 10.05
CA HIS A 158 -19.38 -23.95 11.01
C HIS A 158 -18.29 -24.93 11.45
N ASP A 159 -17.74 -24.74 12.64
CA ASP A 159 -17.05 -25.81 13.33
C ASP A 159 -18.11 -26.86 13.59
N CYS A 160 -18.10 -27.91 12.76
CA CYS A 160 -18.88 -29.11 13.00
C CYS A 160 -18.23 -29.78 14.21
N GLN A 161 -18.91 -29.71 15.36
CA GLN A 161 -18.65 -30.59 16.51
C GLN A 161 -18.93 -32.04 16.13
#